data_AF-A0A6A6Y225-F1
#
_entry.id   AF-A0A6A6Y225-F1
#
_cell.length_a   1.000
_cell.length_b   1.000
_cell.length_c   1.000
_cell.angle_alpha   90.00
_cell.angle_beta   90.00
_cell.angle_gamma   90.00
#
_symmetry.space_group_name_H-M   'P 1'
#
loop_
_entity.id
_entity.type
_entity.pdbx_description
1 polymer ?
#
loop_
_entity_poly.entity_id
_entity_poly.type
_entity_poly.pdbx_seq_one_letter_code
_entity_poly.pdbx_strand_id
1 'polypeptide(L)'
;MPPTQLIPGSQKLTRCSNHCTDEEAKSLRDLIPEYLRHGKTMEILSDVIDRVERLYQKEVETAKKYDRDPRSPGLVAEALGEYLDGDAVMAVLSRGEDVMVVQRRVDWAKWVASAAKIKLFHEPNEVCGSMGHQVRAAMERIDGRS
;
A
#
# COMPACT_ATOMS: atom_id res chain seq x y z
N MET A 1 5.40 9.80 49.85
CA MET A 1 5.81 9.50 48.46
C MET A 1 4.55 9.41 47.62
N PRO A 2 4.42 10.20 46.54
CA PRO A 2 3.25 10.11 45.66
C PRO A 2 3.31 8.81 44.83
N PRO A 3 2.16 8.20 44.48
CA PRO A 3 2.12 7.02 43.63
C PRO A 3 2.44 7.42 42.18
N THR A 4 3.43 6.74 41.59
CA THR A 4 3.77 6.83 40.17
C THR A 4 2.58 6.40 39.34
N GLN A 5 2.01 7.32 38.57
CA GLN A 5 1.02 7.03 37.55
C GLN A 5 1.68 6.22 36.43
N LEU A 6 1.20 5.01 36.20
CA LEU A 6 1.52 4.21 35.02
C LEU A 6 0.91 4.92 33.80
N ILE A 7 1.76 5.40 32.90
CA ILE A 7 1.36 5.96 31.61
C ILE A 7 0.78 4.81 30.76
N PRO A 8 -0.51 4.83 30.38
CA PRO A 8 -1.04 3.89 29.41
C PRO A 8 -0.75 4.45 28.02
N GLY A 9 0.04 3.73 27.20
CA GLY A 9 0.22 4.18 25.81
C GLY A 9 1.41 3.63 25.04
N SER A 10 2.23 2.74 25.59
CA SER A 10 3.23 2.02 24.78
C SER A 10 2.71 0.61 24.49
N GLN A 11 1.57 0.53 23.78
CA GLN A 11 1.25 -0.69 23.05
C GLN A 11 2.28 -0.81 21.93
N LYS A 12 3.33 -1.59 22.16
CA LYS A 12 4.12 -2.15 21.07
C LYS A 12 3.12 -2.88 20.18
N LEU A 13 2.79 -2.30 19.03
CA LEU A 13 1.97 -2.93 17.99
C LEU A 13 2.53 -4.34 17.79
N THR A 14 1.79 -5.35 18.24
CA THR A 14 2.18 -6.74 18.04
C THR A 14 2.20 -6.99 16.55
N ARG A 15 3.41 -7.04 15.98
CA ARG A 15 3.67 -7.22 14.54
C ARG A 15 2.80 -8.36 14.03
N CYS A 16 2.04 -8.11 12.97
CA CYS A 16 1.23 -9.15 12.35
C CYS A 16 2.12 -10.34 11.95
N SER A 17 1.84 -11.52 12.49
CA SER A 17 2.64 -12.74 12.27
C SER A 17 2.63 -13.21 10.81
N ASN A 18 1.64 -12.77 10.03
CA ASN A 18 1.42 -13.19 8.66
C ASN A 18 1.94 -12.17 7.63
N HIS A 19 2.60 -11.11 8.08
CA HIS A 19 3.17 -10.10 7.21
C HIS A 19 4.33 -10.71 6.40
N CYS A 20 4.61 -10.17 5.21
CA CYS A 20 5.72 -10.62 4.38
C CYS A 20 7.05 -10.77 5.15
N THR A 21 7.85 -11.77 4.78
CA THR A 21 9.18 -12.00 5.36
C THR A 21 10.16 -10.91 4.94
N ASP A 22 11.33 -10.86 5.58
CA ASP A 22 12.35 -9.88 5.24
C ASP A 22 12.96 -10.16 3.84
N GLU A 23 13.04 -11.43 3.41
CA GLU A 23 13.45 -11.82 2.07
C GLU A 23 12.42 -11.42 1.00
N GLU A 24 11.13 -11.59 1.29
CA GLU A 24 10.05 -11.15 0.41
C GLU A 24 10.04 -9.62 0.28
N ALA A 25 10.20 -8.91 1.40
CA ALA A 25 10.33 -7.46 1.42
C ALA A 25 11.54 -6.99 0.59
N LYS A 26 12.71 -7.64 0.77
CA LYS A 26 13.91 -7.32 -0.01
C LYS A 26 13.70 -7.53 -1.51
N SER A 27 13.09 -8.66 -1.90
CA SER A 27 12.75 -8.94 -3.30
C SER A 27 11.84 -7.86 -3.87
N LEU A 28 10.90 -7.34 -3.07
CA LEU A 28 10.02 -6.27 -3.48
C LEU A 28 10.75 -4.94 -3.70
N ARG A 29 11.75 -4.60 -2.88
CA ARG A 29 12.59 -3.40 -3.11
C ARG A 29 13.38 -3.51 -4.41
N ASP A 30 13.88 -4.70 -4.74
CA ASP A 30 14.63 -4.92 -5.97
C ASP A 30 13.75 -4.75 -7.23
N LEU A 31 12.44 -4.93 -7.09
CA LEU A 31 11.46 -4.65 -8.15
C LEU A 31 11.16 -3.16 -8.35
N ILE A 32 11.61 -2.25 -7.47
CA ILE A 32 11.40 -0.81 -7.65
C ILE A 32 12.38 -0.31 -8.72
N PRO A 33 11.92 0.16 -9.89
CA PRO A 33 12.78 0.76 -10.90
C PRO A 33 13.55 1.97 -10.32
N GLU A 34 14.80 2.15 -10.73
CA GLU A 34 15.68 3.17 -10.14
C GLU A 34 15.09 4.59 -10.20
N TYR A 35 14.48 4.95 -11.34
CA TYR A 35 13.85 6.26 -11.54
C TYR A 35 12.63 6.51 -10.63
N LEU A 36 12.06 5.47 -10.00
CA LEU A 36 10.97 5.57 -9.03
C LEU A 36 11.46 5.75 -7.58
N ARG A 37 12.76 5.68 -7.30
CA ARG A 37 13.29 5.73 -5.92
C ARG A 37 13.46 7.15 -5.35
N HIS A 38 12.96 8.19 -6.02
CA HIS A 38 13.20 9.58 -5.65
C HIS A 38 11.96 10.28 -5.03
N GLY A 39 12.16 11.41 -4.34
CA GLY A 39 11.10 12.05 -3.52
C GLY A 39 9.76 12.27 -4.25
N LYS A 40 9.76 12.90 -5.43
CA LYS A 40 8.54 13.15 -6.22
C LYS A 40 7.81 11.88 -6.66
N THR A 41 8.54 10.77 -6.83
CA THR A 41 7.92 9.49 -7.22
C THR A 41 7.35 8.78 -6.00
N MET A 42 7.94 8.94 -4.81
CA MET A 42 7.38 8.41 -3.56
C MET A 42 6.05 9.08 -3.17
N GLU A 43 5.85 10.36 -3.52
CA GLU A 43 4.54 11.02 -3.38
C GLU A 43 3.46 10.34 -4.24
N ILE A 44 3.81 9.96 -5.48
CA ILE A 44 2.91 9.21 -6.37
C ILE A 44 2.63 7.81 -5.82
N LEU A 45 3.63 7.14 -5.22
CA LEU A 45 3.40 5.87 -4.53
C LEU A 45 2.37 6.04 -3.40
N SER A 46 2.50 7.08 -2.58
CA SER A 46 1.53 7.36 -1.51
C SER A 46 0.12 7.53 -2.06
N ASP A 47 -0.05 8.30 -3.15
CA ASP A 47 -1.36 8.48 -3.80
C ASP A 47 -1.95 7.14 -4.29
N VAL A 48 -1.12 6.27 -4.89
CA VAL A 48 -1.54 4.95 -5.34
C VAL A 48 -1.99 4.08 -4.16
N ILE A 49 -1.20 4.03 -3.08
CA ILE A 49 -1.54 3.23 -1.88
C ILE A 49 -2.83 3.76 -1.23
N ASP A 50 -2.94 5.08 -1.06
CA ASP A 50 -4.12 5.70 -0.47
C ASP A 50 -5.37 5.41 -1.32
N ARG A 51 -5.22 5.32 -2.64
CA ARG A 51 -6.29 4.92 -3.55
C ARG A 51 -6.68 3.46 -3.36
N VAL A 52 -5.74 2.53 -3.19
CA VAL A 52 -6.04 1.13 -2.86
C VAL A 52 -6.81 1.05 -1.54
N GLU A 53 -6.35 1.75 -0.51
CA GLU A 53 -6.98 1.72 0.82
C GLU A 53 -8.41 2.26 0.77
N ARG A 54 -8.64 3.40 0.10
CA ARG A 54 -10.00 3.95 -0.11
C ARG A 54 -10.89 2.99 -0.90
N LEU A 55 -10.35 2.32 -1.92
CA LEU A 55 -11.12 1.34 -2.69
C LEU A 55 -11.46 0.10 -1.87
N TYR A 56 -10.54 -0.35 -1.01
CA TYR A 56 -10.79 -1.45 -0.08
C TYR A 56 -11.86 -1.09 0.96
N GLN A 57 -11.82 0.12 1.54
CA GLN A 57 -12.87 0.59 2.44
C GLN A 57 -14.26 0.57 1.78
N LYS A 58 -14.37 1.07 0.54
CA LYS A 58 -15.61 1.00 -0.23
C LYS A 58 -16.04 -0.43 -0.54
N GLU A 59 -15.10 -1.33 -0.79
CA GLU A 59 -15.37 -2.76 -1.00
C GLU A 59 -15.95 -3.39 0.27
N VAL A 60 -15.39 -3.10 1.45
CA VAL A 60 -15.90 -3.56 2.75
C VAL A 60 -17.32 -3.05 3.01
N GLU A 61 -17.57 -1.75 2.82
CA GLU A 61 -18.90 -1.17 2.95
C GLU A 61 -19.92 -1.81 2.01
N THR A 62 -19.52 -2.03 0.76
CA THR A 62 -20.34 -2.67 -0.27
C THR A 62 -20.62 -4.12 0.08
N ALA A 63 -19.60 -4.88 0.50
CA ALA A 63 -19.72 -6.28 0.87
C ALA A 63 -20.70 -6.45 2.05
N LYS A 64 -20.58 -5.60 3.07
CA LYS A 64 -21.52 -5.54 4.21
C LYS A 64 -22.95 -5.24 3.78
N LYS A 65 -23.16 -4.32 2.84
CA LYS A 65 -24.49 -3.98 2.31
C LYS A 65 -25.17 -5.17 1.61
N TYR A 66 -24.38 -6.03 0.96
CA TYR A 66 -24.88 -7.16 0.18
C TYR A 66 -24.69 -8.51 0.87
N ASP A 67 -24.37 -8.53 2.15
CA ASP A 67 -24.15 -9.75 2.96
C ASP A 67 -23.19 -10.75 2.29
N ARG A 68 -22.05 -10.24 1.81
CA ARG A 68 -20.98 -11.04 1.21
C ARG A 68 -19.62 -10.71 1.83
N ASP A 69 -18.65 -11.57 1.59
CA ASP A 69 -17.27 -11.29 1.94
C ASP A 69 -16.65 -10.24 1.01
N PRO A 70 -15.84 -9.30 1.54
CA PRO A 70 -15.10 -8.34 0.73
C PRO A 70 -13.96 -9.04 -0.01
N ARG A 71 -13.63 -8.52 -1.19
CA ARG A 71 -12.37 -8.88 -1.87
C ARG A 71 -11.18 -8.49 -1.00
N SER A 72 -10.12 -9.29 -1.04
CA SER A 72 -8.90 -8.99 -0.29
C SER A 72 -8.26 -7.67 -0.76
N PRO A 73 -7.50 -6.97 0.11
CA PRO A 73 -6.70 -5.81 -0.26
C PRO A 73 -5.86 -6.02 -1.53
N GLY A 74 -5.29 -7.22 -1.67
CA GLY A 74 -4.47 -7.57 -2.81
C GLY A 74 -5.23 -7.59 -4.13
N LEU A 75 -6.45 -8.15 -4.14
CA LEU A 75 -7.30 -8.13 -5.35
C LEU A 75 -7.75 -6.72 -5.72
N VAL A 76 -7.94 -5.84 -4.72
CA VAL A 76 -8.24 -4.42 -4.96
C VAL A 76 -7.03 -3.70 -5.57
N ALA A 77 -5.82 -4.00 -5.08
CA ALA A 77 -4.57 -3.47 -5.63
C ALA A 77 -4.32 -3.91 -7.07
N GLU A 78 -4.52 -5.21 -7.37
CA GLU A 78 -4.39 -5.75 -8.73
C GLU A 78 -5.38 -5.10 -9.70
N ALA A 79 -6.66 -5.01 -9.32
CA ALA A 79 -7.68 -4.35 -10.14
C ALA A 79 -7.39 -2.87 -10.38
N LEU A 80 -6.80 -2.16 -9.41
CA LEU A 80 -6.36 -0.78 -9.61
C LEU A 80 -5.21 -0.70 -10.62
N GLY A 81 -4.25 -1.62 -10.57
CA GLY A 81 -3.15 -1.70 -11.52
C GLY A 81 -3.64 -1.87 -12.96
N GLU A 82 -4.55 -2.82 -13.19
CA GLU A 82 -5.16 -3.05 -14.50
C GLU A 82 -5.95 -1.83 -15.00
N TYR A 83 -6.72 -1.20 -14.12
CA TYR A 83 -7.49 -0.01 -14.47
C TYR A 83 -6.59 1.16 -14.88
N LEU A 84 -5.52 1.44 -14.12
CA LEU A 84 -4.63 2.55 -14.41
C LEU A 84 -3.83 2.32 -15.70
N ASP A 85 -3.42 1.08 -15.98
CA ASP A 85 -2.73 0.72 -17.22
C ASP A 85 -3.64 0.94 -18.44
N GLY A 86 -4.90 0.49 -18.35
CA GLY A 86 -5.90 0.70 -19.42
C GLY A 86 -6.33 2.15 -19.61
N ASP A 87 -6.40 2.94 -18.52
CA ASP A 87 -6.81 4.35 -18.53
C ASP A 87 -5.66 5.31 -18.88
N ALA A 88 -4.41 4.84 -18.92
CA ALA A 88 -3.22 5.68 -19.14
C ALA A 88 -3.29 6.51 -20.44
N VAL A 89 -3.73 5.90 -21.54
CA VAL A 89 -3.86 6.59 -22.83
C VAL A 89 -4.92 7.69 -22.77
N MET A 90 -6.05 7.41 -22.11
CA MET A 90 -7.14 8.38 -21.96
C MET A 90 -6.76 9.53 -21.01
N ALA A 91 -6.00 9.23 -19.96
CA ALA A 91 -5.43 10.22 -19.05
C ALA A 91 -4.63 11.28 -19.81
N VAL A 92 -3.75 10.84 -20.70
CA VAL A 92 -2.89 11.73 -21.48
C VAL A 92 -3.69 12.42 -22.58
N LEU A 93 -4.35 11.65 -23.46
CA LEU A 93 -4.90 12.18 -24.71
C LEU A 93 -6.19 12.99 -24.50
N SER A 94 -7.03 12.59 -23.54
CA SER A 94 -8.34 13.23 -23.33
C SER A 94 -8.36 14.17 -22.14
N ARG A 95 -7.66 13.83 -21.05
CA ARG A 95 -7.65 14.66 -19.84
C ARG A 95 -6.45 15.60 -19.74
N GLY A 96 -5.47 15.47 -20.64
CA GLY A 96 -4.28 16.32 -20.66
C GLY A 96 -3.37 16.12 -19.44
N GLU A 97 -3.42 14.95 -18.81
CA GLU A 97 -2.52 14.62 -17.70
C GLU A 97 -1.07 14.51 -18.21
N ASP A 98 -0.12 14.91 -17.37
CA ASP A 98 1.31 14.81 -17.68
C ASP A 98 1.71 13.34 -17.89
N VAL A 99 2.33 13.06 -19.04
CA VAL A 99 2.73 11.69 -19.45
C VAL A 99 3.62 11.02 -18.42
N MET A 100 4.57 11.76 -17.84
CA MET A 100 5.51 11.21 -16.87
C MET A 100 4.82 10.88 -15.54
N VAL A 101 3.86 11.70 -15.11
CA VAL A 101 3.05 11.45 -13.92
C VAL A 101 2.16 10.21 -14.12
N VAL A 102 1.50 10.09 -15.27
CA VAL A 102 0.66 8.93 -15.60
C VAL A 102 1.49 7.65 -15.63
N GLN A 103 2.64 7.68 -16.32
CA GLN A 103 3.53 6.52 -16.41
C GLN A 103 3.99 6.07 -15.02
N ARG A 104 4.46 6.99 -14.17
CA ARG A 104 4.87 6.67 -12.80
C ARG A 104 3.73 6.10 -11.95
N ARG A 105 2.50 6.59 -12.14
CA ARG A 105 1.33 6.06 -11.44
C ARG A 105 1.04 4.62 -11.85
N VAL A 106 1.15 4.30 -13.14
CA VAL A 106 1.02 2.93 -13.66
C VAL A 106 2.12 2.04 -13.11
N ASP A 107 3.37 2.47 -13.14
CA ASP A 107 4.50 1.66 -12.69
C ASP A 107 4.43 1.38 -11.18
N TRP A 108 4.03 2.38 -10.39
CA TRP A 108 3.77 2.17 -8.96
C TRP A 108 2.57 1.26 -8.72
N ALA A 109 1.50 1.34 -9.51
CA ALA A 109 0.37 0.44 -9.38
C ALA A 109 0.76 -1.02 -9.70
N LYS A 110 1.61 -1.25 -10.70
CA LYS A 110 2.19 -2.57 -11.01
C LYS A 110 3.07 -3.09 -9.89
N TRP A 111 3.88 -2.22 -9.29
CA TRP A 111 4.68 -2.57 -8.12
C TRP A 111 3.79 -2.90 -6.91
N VAL A 112 2.75 -2.10 -6.63
CA VAL A 112 1.76 -2.34 -5.57
C VAL A 112 1.02 -3.67 -5.79
N ALA A 113 0.63 -3.99 -7.03
CA ALA A 113 0.06 -5.31 -7.35
C ALA A 113 1.06 -6.46 -7.09
N SER A 114 2.35 -6.24 -7.35
CA SER A 114 3.39 -7.24 -7.03
C SER A 114 3.58 -7.38 -5.51
N ALA A 115 3.50 -6.28 -4.77
CA ALA A 115 3.57 -6.27 -3.31
C ALA A 115 2.39 -7.04 -2.68
N ALA A 116 1.20 -6.93 -3.27
CA ALA A 116 0.04 -7.70 -2.85
C ALA A 116 0.26 -9.22 -2.92
N LYS A 117 0.95 -9.71 -3.97
CA LYS A 117 1.21 -11.15 -4.19
C LYS A 117 2.09 -11.77 -3.12
N ILE A 118 2.98 -10.98 -2.52
CA ILE A 118 3.82 -11.40 -1.39
C ILE A 118 3.19 -11.08 -0.03
N LYS A 119 1.87 -10.85 0.01
CA LYS A 119 1.11 -10.57 1.24
C LYS A 119 1.61 -9.34 2.00
N LEU A 120 2.06 -8.31 1.27
CA LEU A 120 2.38 -7.03 1.92
C LEU A 120 1.11 -6.38 2.51
N PHE A 121 -0.01 -6.45 1.79
CA PHE A 121 -1.25 -5.78 2.17
C PHE A 121 -2.18 -6.68 2.96
N HIS A 122 -2.40 -6.30 4.21
CA HIS A 122 -3.43 -6.82 5.09
C HIS A 122 -4.54 -5.79 5.29
N GLU A 123 -5.67 -6.27 5.81
CA GLU A 123 -6.77 -5.41 6.20
C GLU A 123 -6.30 -4.33 7.20
N PRO A 124 -6.59 -3.04 6.92
CA PRO A 124 -6.29 -1.95 7.85
C PRO A 124 -7.03 -2.12 9.17
N ASN A 125 -6.29 -2.18 10.27
CA ASN A 125 -6.82 -2.30 11.62
C ASN A 125 -5.80 -1.80 12.65
N GLU A 126 -6.13 -1.90 13.95
CA GLU A 126 -5.24 -1.48 15.04
C GLU A 126 -3.91 -2.24 15.09
N VAL A 127 -3.80 -3.42 14.47
CA VAL A 127 -2.60 -4.26 14.49
C VAL A 127 -1.68 -3.99 13.29
N CYS A 128 -2.25 -3.93 12.08
CA CYS A 128 -1.50 -3.77 10.83
C CYS A 128 -1.33 -2.30 10.42
N GLY A 129 -2.13 -1.39 10.96
CA GLY A 129 -2.18 0.00 10.53
C GLY A 129 -2.71 0.17 9.10
N SER A 130 -2.63 1.40 8.58
CA SER A 130 -2.98 1.71 7.19
C SER A 130 -2.08 0.97 6.19
N MET A 131 -2.52 0.83 4.94
CA MET A 131 -1.69 0.22 3.90
C MET A 131 -0.40 1.03 3.66
N GLY A 132 -0.48 2.35 3.82
CA GLY A 132 0.69 3.23 3.81
C GLY A 132 1.68 2.93 4.95
N HIS A 133 1.18 2.59 6.14
CA HIS A 133 2.02 2.13 7.25
C HIS A 133 2.71 0.80 6.91
N GLN A 134 1.97 -0.16 6.35
CA GLN A 134 2.50 -1.49 5.99
C GLN A 134 3.63 -1.37 4.96
N VAL A 135 3.46 -0.54 3.93
CA VAL A 135 4.51 -0.26 2.94
C VAL A 135 5.72 0.41 3.58
N ARG A 136 5.52 1.44 4.42
CA ARG A 136 6.63 2.11 5.12
C ARG A 136 7.40 1.14 6.00
N ALA A 137 6.70 0.33 6.80
CA ALA A 137 7.31 -0.66 7.68
C ALA A 137 8.09 -1.71 6.88
N ALA A 138 7.61 -2.13 5.70
CA ALA A 138 8.37 -3.00 4.82
C ALA A 138 9.63 -2.33 4.27
N MET A 139 9.56 -1.06 3.84
CA MET A 139 10.73 -0.33 3.33
C MET A 139 11.80 -0.09 4.40
N GLU A 140 11.40 0.30 5.61
CA GLU A 140 12.31 0.57 6.73
C GLU A 140 13.09 -0.67 7.17
N ARG A 141 12.45 -1.85 7.15
CA ARG A 141 13.11 -3.14 7.42
C ARG A 141 14.25 -3.42 6.44
N ILE A 142 14.06 -3.08 5.16
CA ILE A 142 15.04 -3.35 4.11
C ILE A 142 16.21 -2.36 4.17
N ASP A 143 15.99 -1.17 4.73
CA ASP A 143 17.03 -0.14 4.93
C ASP A 143 17.83 -0.33 6.22
N GLY A 144 17.53 -1.37 7.03
CA GLY A 144 18.24 -1.66 8.27
C GLY A 144 18.02 -0.62 9.38
N ARG A 145 16.94 0.17 9.29
CA ARG A 145 16.52 1.11 10.33
C ARG A 145 15.46 0.42 11.18
N SER A 146 15.90 -0.30 12.21
CA SER A 146 15.03 -0.94 13.22
C SER A 146 15.49 -0.55 14.61
#